data_AF-A0A534C549-F1
#
_entry.id   AF-A0A534C549-F1
#
_cell.length_a   1.000
_cell.length_b   1.000
_cell.length_c   1.000
_cell.angle_alpha   90.00
_cell.angle_beta   90.00
_cell.angle_gamma   90.00
#
_symmetry.space_group_name_H-M   'P 1'
#
loop_
_entity.id
_entity.type
_entity.pdbx_description
1 polymer ?
#
loop_
_entity_poly.entity_id
_entity_poly.type
_entity_poly.pdbx_seq_one_letter_code
_entity_poly.pdbx_strand_id
1 'polypeptide(L)'
;MNHAIIAPGELAALEFDREVPMSRSSGPRRTAVRLAALTAVCCQAAVASAAPDYHAINPAMERTTVTLSGHDLTIEQIIQVARYGAKVQYAPGAVQHASDALGLRLEAAAEGIAIYGVNRGAGALREVTTRAGQAEATIPPLVGGGAYPEVGDEDLIRATMLIDANALPLGAATPERMQMSLDLLNARITPVAY
;
A
#
# COMPACT_ATOMS: atom_id res chain seq x y z
N MET A 1 -14.03 -37.60 -14.11
CA MET A 1 -13.22 -36.79 -15.04
C MET A 1 -11.83 -36.67 -14.43
N ASN A 2 -10.89 -37.46 -14.97
CA ASN A 2 -9.50 -37.50 -14.53
C ASN A 2 -8.75 -36.31 -15.13
N HIS A 3 -8.25 -35.41 -14.29
CA HIS A 3 -7.23 -34.44 -14.71
C HIS A 3 -5.86 -35.00 -14.37
N ALA A 4 -5.12 -35.36 -15.42
CA ALA A 4 -3.75 -35.84 -15.34
C ALA A 4 -2.82 -34.71 -14.87
N ILE A 5 -2.02 -35.04 -13.85
CA ILE A 5 -0.94 -34.22 -13.31
C ILE A 5 0.28 -34.42 -14.21
N ILE A 6 0.79 -33.35 -14.82
CA ILE A 6 2.07 -33.38 -15.55
C ILE A 6 3.19 -33.10 -14.55
N ALA A 7 4.16 -34.02 -14.46
CA ALA A 7 5.29 -33.92 -13.55
C ALA A 7 6.37 -32.96 -14.09
N PRO A 8 7.07 -32.22 -13.21
CA PRO A 8 8.08 -31.24 -13.60
C PRO A 8 9.41 -31.95 -13.97
N GLY A 9 9.51 -32.40 -15.21
CA GLY A 9 10.73 -33.02 -15.77
C GLY A 9 10.87 -32.93 -17.29
N GLU A 10 9.81 -32.52 -18.01
CA GLU A 10 9.78 -32.53 -19.49
C GLU A 10 10.07 -31.17 -20.15
N LEU A 11 10.47 -30.14 -19.39
CA LEU A 11 10.80 -28.81 -19.94
C LEU A 11 12.31 -28.62 -20.28
N ALA A 12 13.14 -29.65 -20.12
CA ALA A 12 14.60 -29.57 -20.32
C ALA A 12 15.10 -30.11 -21.69
N ALA A 13 14.22 -30.32 -22.68
CA ALA A 13 14.57 -30.93 -23.97
C ALA A 13 14.43 -29.99 -25.18
N LEU A 14 14.47 -28.67 -24.98
CA LEU A 14 14.43 -27.67 -26.05
C LEU A 14 15.73 -26.85 -26.09
N GLU A 15 16.87 -27.54 -26.11
CA GLU A 15 18.13 -26.99 -26.63
C GLU A 15 18.06 -26.99 -28.16
N PHE A 16 17.81 -25.81 -28.73
CA PHE A 16 17.83 -25.59 -30.18
C PHE A 16 19.28 -25.46 -30.64
N ASP A 17 19.86 -26.62 -30.95
CA ASP A 17 21.08 -26.78 -31.72
C ASP A 17 20.80 -26.40 -33.19
N ARG A 18 21.28 -25.23 -33.62
CA ARG A 18 21.42 -24.87 -35.04
C ARG A 18 22.65 -24.00 -35.25
N GLU A 19 23.78 -24.65 -35.48
CA GLU A 19 24.90 -24.05 -36.19
C GLU A 19 24.45 -23.63 -37.61
N VAL A 20 24.65 -22.34 -37.93
CA VAL A 20 24.40 -21.81 -39.28
C VAL A 20 25.71 -21.86 -40.07
N PRO A 21 25.80 -22.58 -41.21
CA PRO A 21 27.05 -22.70 -41.94
C PRO A 21 27.40 -21.40 -42.68
N MET A 22 28.62 -20.90 -42.45
CA MET A 22 29.18 -19.77 -43.18
C MET A 22 29.54 -20.16 -44.62
N SER A 23 28.80 -19.62 -45.59
CA SER A 23 29.17 -19.65 -47.01
C SER A 23 30.10 -18.49 -47.35
N ARG A 24 31.32 -18.83 -47.82
CA ARG A 24 32.27 -17.87 -48.40
C ARG A 24 31.91 -17.66 -49.87
N SER A 25 31.69 -16.42 -50.29
CA SER A 25 31.85 -16.06 -51.70
C SER A 25 32.46 -14.66 -51.85
N SER A 26 33.37 -14.59 -52.82
CA SER A 26 34.38 -13.57 -53.11
C SER A 26 33.91 -12.52 -54.12
N GLY A 27 34.35 -11.27 -53.98
CA GLY A 27 34.54 -10.34 -55.11
C GLY A 27 33.68 -9.06 -55.10
N PRO A 28 34.14 -7.96 -55.73
CA PRO A 28 34.29 -6.71 -55.00
C PRO A 28 33.58 -5.49 -55.62
N ARG A 29 33.60 -4.40 -54.82
CA ARG A 29 33.52 -2.96 -55.19
C ARG A 29 32.15 -2.31 -55.46
N ARG A 30 31.91 -1.31 -54.61
CA ARG A 30 31.38 0.05 -54.89
C ARG A 30 29.88 0.20 -55.11
N THR A 31 29.22 0.76 -54.09
CA THR A 31 28.31 1.94 -54.10
C THR A 31 27.69 2.01 -52.71
N ALA A 32 28.22 2.76 -51.76
CA ALA A 32 27.97 4.18 -51.56
C ALA A 32 26.48 4.55 -51.57
N VAL A 33 26.06 5.13 -50.44
CA VAL A 33 24.85 5.92 -50.19
C VAL A 33 23.60 5.13 -49.78
N ARG A 34 23.06 5.57 -48.63
CA ARG A 34 21.68 5.45 -48.10
C ARG A 34 21.50 4.47 -46.93
N LEU A 35 21.77 4.96 -45.71
CA LEU A 35 20.81 4.84 -44.59
C LEU A 35 21.16 5.77 -43.41
N ALA A 36 21.27 7.07 -43.67
CA ALA A 36 21.26 8.08 -42.60
C ALA A 36 19.80 8.45 -42.30
N ALA A 37 19.08 7.58 -41.57
CA ALA A 37 17.78 7.89 -40.97
C ALA A 37 17.33 6.76 -40.03
N LEU A 38 18.09 6.45 -38.98
CA LEU A 38 17.62 5.56 -37.91
C LEU A 38 18.21 5.88 -36.53
N THR A 39 18.57 7.14 -36.29
CA THR A 39 19.03 7.66 -34.99
C THR A 39 18.20 8.88 -34.59
N ALA A 40 16.87 8.74 -34.59
CA ALA A 40 15.97 9.78 -34.09
C ALA A 40 14.70 9.23 -33.42
N VAL A 41 14.74 7.99 -32.92
CA VAL A 41 13.62 7.37 -32.16
C VAL A 41 14.16 6.62 -30.92
N CYS A 42 15.17 7.18 -30.27
CA CYS A 42 15.59 6.76 -28.92
C CYS A 42 15.41 7.86 -27.86
N CYS A 43 14.73 8.97 -28.20
CA CYS A 43 14.13 9.84 -27.19
C CYS A 43 12.76 9.26 -26.79
N GLN A 44 12.74 7.99 -26.33
CA GLN A 44 11.65 7.59 -25.46
C GLN A 44 11.84 8.42 -24.21
N ALA A 45 10.88 9.30 -23.98
CA ALA A 45 10.78 10.11 -22.79
C ALA A 45 10.99 9.20 -21.57
N ALA A 46 12.17 9.27 -20.98
CA ALA A 46 12.26 9.12 -19.55
C ALA A 46 11.39 10.26 -19.04
N VAL A 47 10.12 9.95 -18.76
CA VAL A 47 9.33 10.76 -17.85
C VAL A 47 10.07 10.59 -16.52
N ALA A 48 11.10 11.41 -16.33
CA ALA A 48 11.60 11.70 -15.02
C ALA A 48 10.37 12.28 -14.32
N SER A 49 9.67 11.43 -13.56
CA SER A 49 8.72 11.93 -12.59
C SER A 49 9.54 12.87 -11.74
N ALA A 50 9.33 14.18 -11.90
CA ALA A 50 9.81 15.13 -10.93
C ALA A 50 9.34 14.60 -9.56
N ALA A 51 10.21 14.59 -8.56
CA ALA A 51 9.73 14.40 -7.19
C ALA A 51 8.57 15.37 -7.01
N PRO A 52 7.43 14.93 -6.46
CA PRO A 52 6.30 15.85 -6.28
C PRO A 52 6.78 17.08 -5.51
N ASP A 53 6.19 18.22 -5.81
CA ASP A 53 6.41 19.43 -5.03
C ASP A 53 5.87 19.15 -3.61
N TYR A 54 6.79 18.80 -2.70
CA TYR A 54 6.46 18.47 -1.33
C TYR A 54 6.18 19.76 -0.54
N HIS A 55 4.98 19.84 0.03
CA HIS A 55 4.50 20.97 0.80
C HIS A 55 4.41 20.59 2.28
N ALA A 56 5.47 20.94 3.03
CA ALA A 56 5.57 20.69 4.46
C ALA A 56 4.62 21.57 5.29
N ILE A 57 4.23 21.06 6.46
CA ILE A 57 3.38 21.80 7.41
C ILE A 57 4.14 22.94 8.12
N ASN A 58 3.40 23.90 8.69
CA ASN A 58 3.96 24.89 9.61
C ASN A 58 3.57 24.53 11.06
N PRO A 59 4.46 23.95 11.86
CA PRO A 59 4.12 23.35 13.15
C PRO A 59 3.97 24.39 14.29
N ALA A 60 3.05 25.35 14.13
CA ALA A 60 2.85 26.46 15.06
C ALA A 60 2.16 26.06 16.38
N MET A 61 1.58 24.86 16.48
CA MET A 61 0.74 24.41 17.59
C MET A 61 1.25 23.13 18.28
N GLU A 62 2.55 22.80 18.20
CA GLU A 62 3.13 21.58 18.82
C GLU A 62 2.94 21.46 20.35
N ARG A 63 2.58 22.56 21.03
CA ARG A 63 2.28 22.58 22.48
C ARG A 63 0.81 22.34 22.79
N THR A 64 -0.05 22.28 21.78
CA THR A 64 -1.46 21.96 21.90
C THR A 64 -1.64 20.45 21.74
N THR A 65 -2.56 19.87 22.52
CA THR A 65 -2.95 18.47 22.40
C THR A 65 -4.43 18.36 22.09
N VAL A 66 -4.76 17.61 21.04
CA VAL A 66 -6.11 17.20 20.69
C VAL A 66 -6.39 15.81 21.26
N THR A 67 -7.53 15.64 21.93
CA THR A 67 -7.96 14.35 22.47
C THR A 67 -8.85 13.63 21.46
N LEU A 68 -8.50 12.40 21.10
CA LEU A 68 -9.24 11.54 20.17
C LEU A 68 -10.16 10.61 20.96
N SER A 69 -11.46 10.71 20.72
CA SER A 69 -12.48 9.94 21.43
C SER A 69 -13.12 8.83 20.59
N GLY A 70 -13.08 8.95 19.26
CA GLY A 70 -13.95 8.18 18.37
C GLY A 70 -15.00 9.00 17.65
N HIS A 71 -15.53 10.06 18.26
CA HIS A 71 -16.87 10.56 17.90
C HIS A 71 -17.02 12.08 17.73
N ASP A 72 -16.09 12.89 18.21
CA ASP A 72 -16.25 14.35 18.32
C ASP A 72 -15.10 15.18 17.72
N LEU A 73 -14.28 14.57 16.85
CA LEU A 73 -13.20 15.27 16.15
C LEU A 73 -13.77 16.37 15.23
N THR A 74 -13.40 17.63 15.49
CA THR A 74 -13.88 18.78 14.69
C THR A 74 -12.93 19.16 13.55
N ILE A 75 -13.43 19.92 12.58
CA ILE A 75 -12.62 20.44 11.46
C ILE A 75 -11.47 21.32 11.99
N GLU A 76 -11.73 22.13 13.02
CA GLU A 76 -10.72 22.99 13.64
C GLU A 76 -9.61 22.15 14.26
N GLN A 77 -9.95 21.05 14.95
CA GLN A 77 -8.96 20.14 15.52
C GLN A 77 -8.16 19.41 14.43
N ILE A 78 -8.80 19.04 13.31
CA ILE A 78 -8.10 18.50 12.14
C ILE A 78 -7.07 19.52 11.64
N ILE A 79 -7.46 20.78 11.45
CA ILE A 79 -6.54 21.84 11.03
C ILE A 79 -5.38 22.01 12.02
N GLN A 80 -5.65 22.01 13.33
CA GLN A 80 -4.61 22.14 14.36
C GLN A 80 -3.54 21.05 14.27
N VAL A 81 -3.93 19.81 14.04
CA VAL A 81 -3.00 18.67 13.98
C VAL A 81 -2.34 18.56 12.60
N ALA A 82 -3.15 18.63 11.55
CA ALA A 82 -2.74 18.39 10.17
C ALA A 82 -1.87 19.52 9.64
N ARG A 83 -2.26 20.78 9.85
CA ARG A 83 -1.53 21.97 9.34
C ARG A 83 -0.57 22.58 10.35
N TYR A 84 -0.91 22.50 11.63
CA TYR A 84 -0.17 23.20 12.70
C TYR A 84 0.58 22.29 13.67
N GLY A 85 0.58 20.97 13.43
CA GLY A 85 1.42 20.03 14.19
C GLY A 85 1.04 19.85 15.66
N ALA A 86 -0.20 20.15 16.05
CA ALA A 86 -0.71 19.80 17.37
C ALA A 86 -0.55 18.29 17.65
N LYS A 87 -0.25 17.96 18.91
CA LYS A 87 -0.13 16.58 19.36
C LYS A 87 -1.50 15.95 19.54
N VAL A 88 -1.52 14.63 19.60
CA VAL A 88 -2.72 13.82 19.80
C VAL A 88 -2.55 12.85 20.96
N GLN A 89 -3.64 12.58 21.65
CA GLN A 89 -3.75 11.52 22.65
C GLN A 89 -5.14 10.89 22.58
N TYR A 90 -5.30 9.66 23.05
CA TYR A 90 -6.63 9.07 23.19
C TYR A 90 -7.33 9.53 24.46
N ALA A 91 -8.66 9.63 24.39
CA ALA A 91 -9.50 9.84 25.56
C ALA A 91 -9.39 8.66 26.54
N PRO A 92 -9.61 8.89 27.85
CA PRO A 92 -9.69 7.81 28.83
C PRO A 92 -10.70 6.74 28.39
N GLY A 93 -10.30 5.47 28.43
CA GLY A 93 -11.16 4.34 28.05
C GLY A 93 -11.24 4.04 26.55
N ALA A 94 -10.78 4.92 25.66
CA ALA A 94 -10.84 4.67 24.21
C ALA A 94 -10.05 3.43 23.78
N VAL A 95 -8.85 3.24 24.35
CA VAL A 95 -8.02 2.04 24.09
C VAL A 95 -8.67 0.77 24.63
N GLN A 96 -9.30 0.85 25.82
CA GLN A 96 -10.01 -0.28 26.40
C GLN A 96 -11.22 -0.66 25.55
N HIS A 97 -12.00 0.33 25.11
CA HIS A 97 -13.18 0.10 24.27
C HIS A 97 -12.83 -0.63 22.96
N ALA A 98 -11.77 -0.21 22.27
CA ALA A 98 -11.30 -0.88 21.06
C ALA A 98 -10.81 -2.32 21.34
N SER A 99 -10.15 -2.53 22.48
CA SER A 99 -9.66 -3.84 22.91
C SER A 99 -10.79 -4.80 23.24
N ASP A 100 -11.84 -4.32 23.91
CA ASP A 100 -13.05 -5.10 24.22
C ASP A 100 -13.81 -5.46 22.94
N ALA A 101 -13.95 -4.50 22.02
CA ALA A 101 -14.55 -4.75 20.71
C ALA A 101 -13.75 -5.78 19.89
N LEU A 102 -12.41 -5.75 20.00
CA LEU A 102 -11.54 -6.77 19.41
C LEU A 102 -11.77 -8.14 20.05
N GLY A 103 -11.88 -8.23 21.37
CA GLY A 103 -12.18 -9.47 22.09
C GLY A 103 -13.49 -10.09 21.61
N LEU A 104 -14.57 -9.30 21.59
CA LEU A 104 -15.90 -9.73 21.13
C LEU A 104 -15.85 -10.24 19.69
N ARG A 105 -15.14 -9.54 18.80
CA ARG A 105 -14.99 -9.94 17.41
C ARG A 105 -14.25 -11.29 17.29
N LEU A 106 -13.21 -11.52 18.07
CA LEU A 106 -12.45 -12.77 18.03
C LEU A 106 -13.24 -13.93 18.63
N GLU A 107 -13.97 -13.70 19.71
CA GLU A 107 -14.87 -14.69 20.33
C GLU A 107 -15.97 -15.12 19.36
N ALA A 108 -16.69 -14.16 18.76
CA ALA A 108 -17.71 -14.46 17.76
C ALA A 108 -17.15 -15.27 16.57
N ALA A 109 -15.93 -14.94 16.10
CA ALA A 109 -15.27 -15.72 15.05
C ALA A 109 -14.94 -17.15 15.51
N ALA A 110 -14.54 -17.35 16.77
CA ALA A 110 -14.25 -18.65 17.35
C ALA A 110 -15.52 -19.51 17.54
N GLU A 111 -16.66 -18.89 17.81
CA GLU A 111 -17.99 -19.54 17.88
C GLU A 111 -18.57 -19.90 16.50
N GLY A 112 -17.87 -19.57 15.41
CA GLY A 112 -18.27 -19.88 14.05
C GLY A 112 -19.17 -18.83 13.38
N ILE A 113 -19.45 -17.70 14.05
CA ILE A 113 -20.14 -16.56 13.43
C ILE A 113 -19.27 -16.03 12.28
N ALA A 114 -19.90 -15.79 11.12
CA ALA A 114 -19.19 -15.32 9.94
C ALA A 114 -18.69 -13.88 10.13
N ILE A 115 -17.37 -13.68 10.13
CA ILE A 115 -16.75 -12.35 10.25
C ILE A 115 -15.72 -12.15 9.13
N TYR A 116 -16.02 -11.17 8.27
CA TYR A 116 -15.18 -10.74 7.16
C TYR A 116 -13.77 -10.34 7.63
N GLY A 117 -12.74 -10.90 6.98
CA GLY A 117 -11.34 -10.62 7.31
C GLY A 117 -10.84 -11.26 8.60
N VAL A 118 -11.60 -12.19 9.21
CA VAL A 118 -11.20 -12.92 10.43
C VAL A 118 -11.26 -14.43 10.23
N ASN A 119 -12.47 -14.97 10.05
CA ASN A 119 -12.71 -16.38 9.71
C ASN A 119 -13.38 -16.51 8.33
N ARG A 120 -13.37 -15.43 7.56
CA ARG A 120 -13.80 -15.32 6.17
C ARG A 120 -12.73 -14.56 5.39
N GLY A 121 -12.51 -14.95 4.13
CA GLY A 121 -11.59 -14.26 3.23
C GLY A 121 -12.04 -12.83 2.88
N ALA A 122 -11.18 -12.10 2.16
CA ALA A 122 -11.47 -10.76 1.67
C ALA A 122 -12.06 -10.77 0.25
N GLY A 123 -12.85 -9.75 -0.11
CA GLY A 123 -13.36 -9.52 -1.46
C GLY A 123 -14.15 -10.70 -2.04
N ALA A 124 -13.66 -11.25 -3.15
CA ALA A 124 -14.25 -12.42 -3.80
C ALA A 124 -14.22 -13.69 -2.93
N LEU A 125 -13.34 -13.73 -1.91
CA LEU A 125 -13.18 -14.86 -0.98
C LEU A 125 -14.00 -14.72 0.29
N ARG A 126 -14.93 -13.77 0.37
CA ARG A 126 -15.76 -13.52 1.58
C ARG A 126 -16.62 -14.72 2.02
N GLU A 127 -16.95 -15.62 1.10
CA GLU A 127 -17.70 -16.85 1.41
C GLU A 127 -16.79 -18.01 1.86
N VAL A 128 -15.47 -17.85 1.71
CA VAL A 128 -14.49 -18.89 2.02
C VAL A 128 -14.11 -18.81 3.50
N THR A 129 -14.37 -19.88 4.24
CA THR A 129 -13.96 -20.00 5.65
C THR A 129 -12.44 -20.11 5.75
N THR A 130 -11.84 -19.25 6.56
CA THR A 130 -10.43 -19.33 6.94
C THR A 130 -10.32 -19.80 8.38
N ARG A 131 -9.22 -20.46 8.74
CA ARG A 131 -8.95 -20.78 10.16
C ARG A 131 -8.84 -19.46 10.92
N ALA A 132 -9.54 -19.32 12.04
CA ALA A 132 -9.42 -18.16 12.91
C ALA A 132 -7.94 -17.96 13.29
N GLY A 133 -7.41 -16.75 13.08
CA GLY A 133 -5.99 -16.44 13.27
C GLY A 133 -5.06 -16.74 12.08
N GLN A 134 -5.56 -17.37 11.00
CA GLN A 134 -4.85 -17.51 9.72
C GLN A 134 -5.48 -16.69 8.58
N ALA A 135 -6.38 -15.76 8.91
CA ALA A 135 -6.63 -14.62 8.02
C ALA A 135 -5.41 -13.68 8.03
N GLU A 136 -4.22 -14.21 7.75
CA GLU A 136 -3.30 -13.47 6.91
C GLU A 136 -4.02 -13.37 5.57
N ALA A 137 -4.89 -12.37 5.47
CA ALA A 137 -5.14 -11.79 4.18
C ALA A 137 -3.77 -11.32 3.72
N THR A 138 -3.06 -12.18 2.98
CA THR A 138 -2.19 -11.69 1.93
C THR A 138 -3.12 -10.86 1.07
N ILE A 139 -3.28 -9.58 1.43
CA ILE A 139 -3.78 -8.57 0.52
C ILE A 139 -2.65 -8.57 -0.50
N PRO A 140 -2.84 -9.16 -1.70
CA PRO A 140 -1.81 -9.04 -2.72
C PRO A 140 -1.52 -7.54 -2.82
N PRO A 141 -0.24 -7.12 -2.83
CA PRO A 141 0.08 -5.71 -2.98
C PRO A 141 -0.77 -5.20 -4.12
N LEU A 142 -1.51 -4.11 -3.89
CA LEU A 142 -2.40 -3.56 -4.90
C LEU A 142 -1.56 -3.34 -6.16
N VAL A 143 -1.66 -4.25 -7.12
CA VAL A 143 -0.86 -4.21 -8.35
C VAL A 143 -1.46 -3.04 -9.13
N GLY A 144 -0.86 -1.86 -8.99
CA GLY A 144 -1.40 -0.60 -9.48
C GLY A 144 -1.29 0.59 -8.53
N GLY A 145 -0.83 0.41 -7.28
CA GLY A 145 -0.67 1.52 -6.31
C GLY A 145 0.32 2.63 -6.71
N GLY A 146 1.07 2.47 -7.80
CA GLY A 146 1.93 3.51 -8.38
C GLY A 146 1.35 4.17 -9.64
N ALA A 147 0.07 3.98 -9.96
CA ALA A 147 -0.56 4.58 -11.14
C ALA A 147 -1.09 6.00 -10.89
N TYR A 148 -1.22 6.41 -9.62
CA TYR A 148 -1.69 7.74 -9.23
C TYR A 148 -0.49 8.64 -8.89
N PRO A 149 -0.59 9.96 -9.14
CA PRO A 149 0.47 10.89 -8.77
C PRO A 149 0.64 10.95 -7.26
N GLU A 150 1.89 11.02 -6.78
CA GLU A 150 2.17 11.19 -5.35
C GLU A 150 1.55 12.49 -4.82
N VAL A 151 0.97 12.41 -3.62
CA VAL A 151 0.39 13.57 -2.92
C VAL A 151 1.52 14.35 -2.26
N GLY A 152 1.80 15.56 -2.77
CA GLY A 152 2.84 16.43 -2.23
C GLY A 152 2.48 17.15 -0.93
N ASP A 153 1.19 17.30 -0.64
CA ASP A 153 0.68 18.03 0.53
C ASP A 153 0.74 17.20 1.82
N GLU A 154 1.69 17.51 2.71
CA GLU A 154 1.85 16.80 3.98
C GLU A 154 0.59 16.94 4.87
N ASP A 155 -0.07 18.09 4.85
CA ASP A 155 -1.25 18.35 5.67
C ASP A 155 -2.43 17.44 5.29
N LEU A 156 -2.64 17.17 4.00
CA LEU A 156 -3.67 16.25 3.52
C LEU A 156 -3.42 14.82 4.02
N ILE A 157 -2.18 14.34 3.92
CA ILE A 157 -1.83 12.98 4.38
C ILE A 157 -2.00 12.89 5.91
N ARG A 158 -1.53 13.89 6.65
CA ARG A 158 -1.69 13.95 8.11
C ARG A 158 -3.16 14.05 8.54
N ALA A 159 -4.00 14.74 7.78
CA ALA A 159 -5.44 14.79 8.04
C ALA A 159 -6.07 13.39 7.90
N THR A 160 -5.72 12.65 6.84
CA THR A 160 -6.17 11.24 6.68
C THR A 160 -5.69 10.38 7.84
N MET A 161 -4.40 10.45 8.21
CA MET A 161 -3.86 9.70 9.35
C MET A 161 -4.61 10.00 10.66
N LEU A 162 -4.95 11.27 10.90
CA LEU A 162 -5.68 11.70 12.09
C LEU A 162 -7.11 11.16 12.12
N ILE A 163 -7.81 11.23 10.99
CA ILE A 163 -9.17 10.71 10.85
C ILE A 163 -9.16 9.20 11.10
N ASP A 164 -8.21 8.47 10.50
CA ASP A 164 -8.03 7.05 10.73
C ASP A 164 -7.73 6.74 12.20
N ALA A 165 -6.81 7.50 12.82
CA ALA A 165 -6.49 7.36 14.24
C ALA A 165 -7.69 7.60 15.15
N ASN A 166 -8.53 8.59 14.83
CA ASN A 166 -9.76 8.87 15.58
C ASN A 166 -10.85 7.82 15.32
N ALA A 167 -10.82 7.07 14.21
CA ALA A 167 -11.75 5.97 13.98
C ALA A 167 -11.38 4.68 14.74
N LEU A 168 -10.12 4.50 15.13
CA LEU A 168 -9.65 3.28 15.81
C LEU A 168 -10.42 2.93 17.09
N PRO A 169 -10.76 3.89 17.99
CA PRO A 169 -11.59 3.62 19.17
C PRO A 169 -12.93 2.96 18.85
N LEU A 170 -13.55 3.27 17.70
CA LEU A 170 -14.85 2.70 17.30
C LEU A 170 -14.73 1.30 16.71
N GLY A 171 -13.51 0.86 16.39
CA GLY A 171 -13.23 -0.41 15.74
C GLY A 171 -12.62 -1.45 16.67
N ALA A 172 -12.49 -2.67 16.15
CA ALA A 172 -11.69 -3.72 16.77
C ALA A 172 -10.20 -3.51 16.48
N ALA A 173 -9.55 -2.62 17.22
CA ALA A 173 -8.13 -2.30 17.08
C ALA A 173 -7.31 -2.85 18.25
N THR A 174 -6.05 -3.19 18.00
CA THR A 174 -5.12 -3.56 19.07
C THR A 174 -4.53 -2.30 19.74
N PRO A 175 -4.17 -2.34 21.02
CA PRO A 175 -3.49 -1.23 21.70
C PRO A 175 -2.22 -0.78 20.97
N GLU A 176 -1.44 -1.71 20.41
CA GLU A 176 -0.19 -1.41 19.69
C GLU A 176 -0.46 -0.62 18.41
N ARG A 177 -1.53 -0.96 17.68
CA ARG A 177 -1.93 -0.21 16.47
C ARG A 177 -2.33 1.20 16.84
N MET A 178 -3.13 1.36 17.91
CA MET A 178 -3.55 2.67 18.39
C MET A 178 -2.35 3.51 18.82
N GLN A 179 -1.42 2.94 19.60
CA GLN A 179 -0.22 3.64 20.04
C GLN A 179 0.66 4.06 18.84
N MET A 180 0.86 3.17 17.86
CA MET A 180 1.62 3.48 16.64
C MET A 180 1.01 4.67 15.87
N SER A 181 -0.32 4.75 15.78
CA SER A 181 -0.99 5.89 15.14
C SER A 181 -0.70 7.21 15.87
N LEU A 182 -0.71 7.22 17.21
CA LEU A 182 -0.33 8.41 17.98
C LEU A 182 1.15 8.75 17.77
N ASP A 183 2.02 7.74 17.82
CA ASP A 183 3.47 7.92 17.72
C ASP A 183 3.85 8.55 16.37
N LEU A 184 3.30 8.05 15.26
CA LEU A 184 3.54 8.61 13.92
C LEU A 184 3.07 10.06 13.81
N LEU A 185 1.84 10.36 14.26
CA LEU A 185 1.27 11.71 14.23
C LEU A 185 2.10 12.69 15.09
N ASN A 186 2.47 12.27 16.31
CA ASN A 186 3.20 13.06 17.29
C ASN A 186 4.67 13.24 16.95
N ALA A 187 5.30 12.24 16.32
CA ALA A 187 6.67 12.32 15.82
C ALA A 187 6.78 13.06 14.48
N ARG A 188 5.63 13.39 13.85
CA ARG A 188 5.54 13.97 12.50
C ARG A 188 6.19 13.10 11.44
N ILE A 189 5.95 11.79 11.55
CA ILE A 189 6.34 10.83 10.54
C ILE A 189 5.14 10.64 9.62
N THR A 190 5.15 11.33 8.48
CA THR A 190 4.09 11.30 7.47
C THR A 190 4.50 10.34 6.36
N PRO A 191 3.70 9.32 6.02
CA PRO A 191 4.03 8.38 4.95
C PRO A 191 3.93 9.04 3.58
N VAL A 192 4.59 8.45 2.59
CA VAL A 192 4.36 8.77 1.18
C VAL A 192 3.04 8.15 0.74
N ALA A 193 2.18 8.94 0.09
CA ALA A 193 0.86 8.53 -0.39
C ALA A 193 0.65 8.92 -1.86
N TYR A 194 -0.21 8.19 -2.55
CA TYR A 194 -0.55 8.33 -3.97
C TYR A 194 -2.07 8.36 -4.14
#